data_AF-A0A967SY89-F1
#
_entry.id   AF-A0A967SY89-F1
#
_cell.length_a   1.000
_cell.length_b   1.000
_cell.length_c   1.000
_cell.angle_alpha   90.00
_cell.angle_beta   90.00
_cell.angle_gamma   90.00
#
_symmetry.space_group_name_H-M   'P 1'
#
loop_
_entity.id
_entity.type
_entity.pdbx_description
1 polymer ?
#
loop_
_entity_poly.entity_id
_entity_poly.type
_entity_poly.pdbx_seq_one_letter_code
_entity_poly.pdbx_strand_id
1 'polypeptide(L)'
;IEYIEEPLADPTLLDEFYQQTGMPIALDETLPETDFTTLSLPNGIVALILKPSVLGGIEKTMQFATYAQNSGIKAVISSAFQSGIGLAAAANLAACMNQQDVPAGLDTYKWLAEDVLAERFTTKDGCVDAEEAYENGKNVRLDLVKLVE
;
A
#
# COMPACT_ATOMS: atom_id res chain seq x y z
N ILE A 1 -18.38 -2.21 8.30
CA ILE A 1 -17.00 -1.68 8.32
C ILE A 1 -16.09 -2.89 8.36
N GLU A 2 -15.17 -3.05 7.41
CA GLU A 2 -14.24 -4.20 7.40
C GLU A 2 -13.13 -4.04 8.45
N TYR A 3 -12.60 -2.83 8.61
CA TYR A 3 -11.63 -2.46 9.63
C TYR A 3 -11.56 -0.93 9.76
N ILE A 4 -10.86 -0.45 10.79
CA ILE A 4 -10.42 0.93 10.93
C ILE A 4 -8.88 0.95 10.76
N GLU A 5 -8.40 1.84 9.89
CA GLU A 5 -6.96 2.01 9.62
C GLU A 5 -6.35 2.97 10.64
N GLU A 6 -5.24 2.55 11.26
CA GLU A 6 -4.43 3.29 12.23
C GLU A 6 -5.25 4.21 13.18
N PRO A 7 -6.15 3.65 14.01
CA PRO A 7 -7.11 4.46 14.76
C PRO A 7 -6.50 5.35 15.85
N LEU A 8 -5.25 5.07 16.26
CA LEU A 8 -4.60 5.69 17.41
C LEU A 8 -3.19 6.16 17.04
N ALA A 9 -2.79 7.31 17.59
CA ALA A 9 -1.41 7.78 17.48
C ALA A 9 -0.41 6.97 18.31
N ASP A 10 -0.86 6.30 19.38
CA ASP A 10 -0.06 5.40 20.20
C ASP A 10 -0.49 3.95 19.93
N PRO A 11 0.33 3.15 19.21
CA PRO A 11 -0.03 1.77 18.86
C PRO A 11 -0.06 0.84 20.08
N THR A 12 0.51 1.22 21.22
CA THR A 12 0.48 0.40 22.45
C THR A 12 -0.92 0.28 23.04
N LEU A 13 -1.84 1.16 22.65
CA LEU A 13 -3.23 1.19 23.12
C LEU A 13 -4.19 0.38 22.21
N LEU A 14 -3.71 -0.21 21.12
CA LEU A 14 -4.57 -0.91 20.15
C LEU A 14 -5.26 -2.14 20.75
N ASP A 15 -4.60 -2.86 21.66
CA ASP A 15 -5.21 -3.99 22.37
C ASP A 15 -6.39 -3.55 23.24
N GLU A 16 -6.24 -2.45 23.99
CA GLU A 16 -7.33 -1.89 24.81
C GLU A 16 -8.48 -1.41 23.92
N PHE A 17 -8.16 -0.72 22.82
CA PHE A 17 -9.16 -0.31 21.84
C PHE A 17 -9.94 -1.49 21.27
N TYR A 18 -9.25 -2.57 20.88
CA TYR A 18 -9.91 -3.77 20.37
C TYR A 18 -10.78 -4.44 21.43
N GLN A 19 -10.31 -4.53 22.68
CA GLN A 19 -11.09 -5.12 23.78
C GLN A 19 -12.37 -4.33 24.08
N GLN A 20 -12.32 -3.01 24.00
CA GLN A 20 -13.48 -2.15 24.29
C GLN A 20 -14.48 -2.09 23.13
N THR A 21 -14.00 -2.16 21.87
CA THR A 21 -14.84 -1.90 20.69
C THR A 21 -15.15 -3.15 19.86
N GLY A 22 -14.29 -4.17 19.90
CA GLY A 22 -14.32 -5.32 19.00
C GLY A 22 -14.06 -4.97 17.53
N MET A 23 -13.63 -3.74 17.22
CA MET A 23 -13.45 -3.27 15.85
C MET A 23 -12.17 -3.84 15.24
N PRO A 24 -12.22 -4.48 14.06
CA PRO A 24 -11.01 -4.92 13.36
C PRO A 24 -10.12 -3.73 12.98
N ILE A 25 -8.81 -3.94 13.00
CA ILE A 25 -7.80 -2.89 12.83
C ILE A 25 -6.91 -3.21 11.63
N ALA A 26 -6.54 -2.19 10.87
CA ALA A 26 -5.44 -2.23 9.93
C ALA A 26 -4.29 -1.33 10.39
N LEU A 27 -3.04 -1.80 10.24
CA LEU A 27 -1.85 -0.99 10.52
C LEU A 27 -1.32 -0.34 9.25
N ASP A 28 -0.95 0.94 9.33
CA ASP A 28 -0.37 1.74 8.26
C ASP A 28 0.88 2.50 8.76
N GLU A 29 0.72 3.64 9.43
CA GLU A 29 1.82 4.48 9.93
C GLU A 29 2.71 3.79 10.97
N THR A 30 2.22 2.76 11.67
CA THR A 30 3.02 1.98 12.62
C THR A 30 4.07 1.08 11.94
N LEU A 31 3.82 0.63 10.70
CA LEU A 31 4.65 -0.38 10.02
C LEU A 31 6.07 0.08 9.67
N PRO A 32 6.31 1.31 9.15
CA PRO A 32 7.65 1.77 8.80
C PRO A 32 8.60 1.83 10.00
N GLU A 33 8.06 2.09 11.19
CA GLU A 33 8.81 2.19 12.45
C GLU A 33 9.08 0.83 13.09
N THR A 34 8.41 -0.22 12.62
CA THR A 34 8.53 -1.55 13.23
C THR A 34 9.66 -2.36 12.61
N ASP A 35 10.46 -3.00 13.48
CA ASP A 35 11.36 -4.06 13.06
C ASP A 35 10.55 -5.32 12.77
N PHE A 36 10.45 -5.63 11.48
CA PHE A 36 9.76 -6.81 10.97
C PHE A 36 10.21 -8.12 11.63
N THR A 37 11.49 -8.24 12.03
CA THR A 37 12.03 -9.48 12.60
C THR A 37 11.54 -9.77 14.01
N THR A 38 11.02 -8.74 14.69
CA THR A 38 10.49 -8.83 16.07
C THR A 38 9.01 -8.46 16.14
N LEU A 39 8.35 -8.32 14.99
CA LEU A 39 6.96 -7.90 14.88
C LEU A 39 6.02 -8.90 15.59
N SER A 40 5.46 -8.44 16.69
CA SER A 40 4.33 -9.06 17.39
C SER A 40 3.13 -8.15 17.25
N LEU A 41 2.08 -8.64 16.59
CA LEU A 41 0.88 -7.86 16.36
C LEU A 41 -0.06 -7.88 17.58
N PRO A 42 -0.68 -6.73 17.93
CA PRO A 42 -1.79 -6.69 18.87
C PRO A 42 -2.97 -7.57 18.43
N ASN A 43 -3.91 -7.79 19.34
CA ASN A 43 -5.17 -8.45 19.00
C ASN A 43 -6.02 -7.57 18.07
N GLY A 44 -6.80 -8.22 17.20
CA GLY A 44 -7.74 -7.52 16.32
C GLY A 44 -7.15 -6.97 15.03
N ILE A 45 -5.84 -7.15 14.79
CA ILE A 45 -5.20 -6.77 13.53
C ILE A 45 -5.61 -7.75 12.43
N VAL A 46 -6.27 -7.24 11.39
CA VAL A 46 -6.79 -8.04 10.26
C VAL A 46 -6.20 -7.66 8.92
N ALA A 47 -5.51 -6.51 8.83
CA ALA A 47 -4.82 -6.09 7.62
C ALA A 47 -3.55 -5.30 7.93
N LEU A 48 -2.56 -5.41 7.04
CA LEU A 48 -1.40 -4.52 6.99
C LEU A 48 -1.49 -3.69 5.71
N ILE A 49 -1.43 -2.36 5.83
CA ILE A 49 -1.44 -1.42 4.72
C ILE A 49 -0.01 -1.19 4.27
N LEU A 50 0.36 -1.79 3.15
CA LEU A 50 1.72 -1.85 2.67
C LEU A 50 1.95 -0.80 1.59
N LYS A 51 2.68 0.26 1.95
CA LYS A 51 3.06 1.36 1.05
C LYS A 51 4.55 1.22 0.68
N PRO A 52 4.92 0.71 -0.51
CA PRO A 52 6.32 0.43 -0.84
C PRO A 52 7.26 1.62 -0.70
N SER A 53 6.79 2.83 -1.03
CA SER A 53 7.57 4.05 -0.91
C SER A 53 7.93 4.43 0.54
N VAL A 54 7.10 4.01 1.50
CA VAL A 54 7.26 4.34 2.93
C VAL A 54 8.00 3.22 3.65
N LEU A 55 7.72 1.96 3.29
CA LEU A 55 8.34 0.79 3.91
C LEU A 55 9.82 0.61 3.55
N GLY A 56 10.31 1.25 2.48
CA GLY A 56 11.69 1.15 2.02
C GLY A 56 11.88 0.26 0.78
N GLY A 57 10.85 0.13 -0.04
CA GLY A 57 10.90 -0.54 -1.35
C GLY A 57 10.16 -1.87 -1.42
N ILE A 58 10.25 -2.50 -2.59
CA ILE A 58 9.53 -3.74 -2.93
C ILE A 58 9.97 -4.90 -2.04
N GLU A 59 11.27 -5.05 -1.78
CA GLU A 59 11.79 -6.18 -1.00
C GLU A 59 11.23 -6.19 0.42
N LYS A 60 11.35 -5.09 1.15
CA LYS A 60 10.80 -4.96 2.51
C LYS A 60 9.27 -5.07 2.51
N THR A 61 8.61 -4.56 1.48
CA THR A 61 7.15 -4.76 1.31
C THR A 61 6.78 -6.25 1.19
N MET A 62 7.53 -7.03 0.41
CA MET A 62 7.28 -8.46 0.24
C MET A 62 7.55 -9.26 1.52
N GLN A 63 8.48 -8.83 2.37
CA GLN A 63 8.68 -9.40 3.69
C GLN A 63 7.42 -9.24 4.54
N PHE A 64 6.91 -8.00 4.68
CA PHE A 64 5.64 -7.74 5.39
C PHE A 64 4.45 -8.51 4.80
N ALA A 65 4.33 -8.54 3.47
CA ALA A 65 3.27 -9.27 2.79
C ALA A 65 3.30 -10.78 3.10
N THR A 66 4.50 -11.38 3.06
CA THR A 66 4.69 -12.81 3.33
C THR A 66 4.32 -13.15 4.77
N TYR A 67 4.73 -12.33 5.74
CA TYR A 67 4.33 -12.49 7.14
C TYR A 67 2.83 -12.38 7.31
N ALA A 68 2.21 -11.33 6.76
CA ALA A 68 0.76 -11.15 6.88
C ALA A 68 0.02 -12.38 6.35
N GLN A 69 0.38 -12.86 5.16
CA GLN A 69 -0.21 -14.06 4.57
C GLN A 69 -0.03 -15.31 5.45
N ASN A 70 1.19 -15.54 5.97
CA ASN A 70 1.47 -16.66 6.87
C ASN A 70 0.72 -16.57 8.21
N SER A 71 0.35 -15.36 8.63
CA SER A 71 -0.42 -15.07 9.84
C SER A 71 -1.94 -15.00 9.58
N GLY A 72 -2.41 -15.23 8.35
CA GLY A 72 -3.83 -15.13 8.00
C GLY A 72 -4.38 -13.69 7.96
N ILE A 73 -3.49 -12.70 7.81
CA ILE A 73 -3.77 -11.27 7.78
C ILE A 73 -3.74 -10.78 6.32
N LYS A 74 -4.64 -9.87 5.96
CA LYS A 74 -4.67 -9.28 4.61
C LYS A 74 -3.43 -8.38 4.41
N ALA A 75 -2.77 -8.49 3.26
CA ALA A 75 -1.67 -7.61 2.88
C ALA A 75 -2.16 -6.62 1.82
N VAL A 76 -2.54 -5.41 2.23
CA VAL A 76 -3.18 -4.43 1.35
C VAL A 76 -2.09 -3.55 0.72
N ILE A 77 -1.78 -3.75 -0.55
CA ILE A 77 -0.90 -2.81 -1.26
C ILE A 77 -1.61 -1.46 -1.40
N SER A 78 -0.93 -0.39 -0.98
CA SER A 78 -1.48 0.97 -0.96
C SER A 78 -0.44 1.99 -1.44
N SER A 79 -0.90 3.22 -1.63
CA SER A 79 -0.10 4.35 -2.06
C SER A 79 -0.02 5.42 -0.97
N ALA A 80 1.03 6.23 -1.03
CA ALA A 80 1.18 7.46 -0.22
C ALA A 80 1.20 8.68 -1.16
N PHE A 81 0.24 8.74 -2.11
CA PHE A 81 0.17 9.79 -3.14
C PHE A 81 1.41 9.84 -4.07
N GLN A 82 1.84 8.68 -4.58
CA GLN A 82 2.90 8.63 -5.60
C GLN A 82 2.42 9.17 -6.96
N SER A 83 3.38 9.58 -7.78
CA SER A 83 3.20 9.80 -9.22
C SER A 83 2.82 8.52 -9.96
N GLY A 84 2.54 8.62 -11.26
CA GLY A 84 2.18 7.47 -12.09
C GLY A 84 3.23 6.35 -12.05
N ILE A 85 4.52 6.68 -11.91
CA ILE A 85 5.61 5.67 -11.79
C ILE A 85 5.40 4.79 -10.55
N GLY A 86 5.19 5.40 -9.38
CA GLY A 86 5.04 4.65 -8.14
C GLY A 86 3.72 3.89 -8.07
N LEU A 87 2.64 4.48 -8.59
CA LEU A 87 1.34 3.82 -8.68
C LEU A 87 1.36 2.62 -9.63
N ALA A 88 2.06 2.73 -10.76
CA ALA A 88 2.25 1.60 -11.67
C ALA A 88 2.99 0.45 -10.99
N ALA A 89 4.08 0.75 -10.25
CA ALA A 89 4.81 -0.25 -9.49
C ALA A 89 3.94 -0.91 -8.41
N ALA A 90 3.14 -0.13 -7.68
CA ALA A 90 2.23 -0.64 -6.66
C ALA A 90 1.10 -1.51 -7.27
N ALA A 91 0.51 -1.10 -8.40
CA ALA A 91 -0.50 -1.89 -9.12
C ALA A 91 0.05 -3.26 -9.57
N ASN A 92 1.26 -3.25 -10.13
CA ASN A 92 1.94 -4.48 -10.55
C ASN A 92 2.29 -5.37 -9.35
N LEU A 93 2.75 -4.79 -8.24
CA LEU A 93 3.04 -5.53 -7.02
C LEU A 93 1.78 -6.20 -6.45
N ALA A 94 0.66 -5.47 -6.39
CA ALA A 94 -0.63 -6.00 -5.96
C ALA A 94 -1.09 -7.17 -6.86
N ALA A 95 -0.96 -7.02 -8.17
CA ALA A 95 -1.29 -8.08 -9.14
C ALA A 95 -0.40 -9.33 -8.95
N CYS A 96 0.91 -9.15 -8.76
CA CYS A 96 1.86 -10.24 -8.53
C CYS A 96 1.59 -11.02 -7.23
N MET A 97 1.08 -10.35 -6.20
CA MET A 97 0.73 -11.00 -4.92
C MET A 97 -0.48 -11.94 -5.05
N ASN A 98 -1.29 -11.77 -6.10
CA ASN A 98 -2.41 -12.66 -6.46
C ASN A 98 -3.32 -13.04 -5.27
N GLN A 99 -3.62 -12.07 -4.43
CA GLN A 99 -4.50 -12.28 -3.27
C GLN A 99 -5.96 -12.17 -3.70
N GLN A 100 -6.76 -13.15 -3.30
CA GLN A 100 -8.21 -13.11 -3.52
C GLN A 100 -8.87 -12.15 -2.54
N ASP A 101 -9.82 -11.35 -3.02
CA ASP A 101 -10.67 -10.47 -2.21
C ASP A 101 -9.91 -9.47 -1.30
N VAL A 102 -8.72 -9.04 -1.73
CA VAL A 102 -7.94 -7.97 -1.08
C VAL A 102 -7.92 -6.75 -2.00
N PRO A 103 -8.59 -5.64 -1.63
CA PRO A 103 -8.54 -4.41 -2.42
C PRO A 103 -7.15 -3.76 -2.34
N ALA A 104 -6.84 -2.88 -3.29
CA ALA A 104 -5.62 -2.08 -3.28
C ALA A 104 -5.94 -0.59 -3.12
N GLY A 105 -5.13 0.13 -2.35
CA GLY A 105 -5.27 1.57 -2.07
C GLY A 105 -4.59 2.44 -3.14
N LEU A 106 -5.06 2.40 -4.40
CA LEU A 106 -4.37 3.01 -5.54
C LEU A 106 -5.11 4.20 -6.20
N ASP A 107 -6.31 4.55 -5.72
CA ASP A 107 -7.19 5.57 -6.33
C ASP A 107 -6.79 7.03 -5.96
N THR A 108 -5.50 7.28 -5.75
CA THR A 108 -4.96 8.63 -5.54
C THR A 108 -4.66 9.35 -6.86
N TYR A 109 -4.52 8.61 -7.96
CA TYR A 109 -3.98 9.14 -9.22
C TYR A 109 -4.81 10.30 -9.80
N LYS A 110 -6.14 10.18 -9.72
CA LYS A 110 -7.10 11.16 -10.25
C LYS A 110 -6.97 12.56 -9.65
N TRP A 111 -6.30 12.68 -8.50
CA TRP A 111 -6.10 13.95 -7.80
C TRP A 111 -4.83 14.69 -8.23
N LEU A 112 -3.94 14.05 -9.00
CA LEU A 112 -2.74 14.70 -9.52
C LEU A 112 -3.07 15.48 -10.79
N ALA A 113 -2.90 16.80 -10.75
CA ALA A 113 -3.14 17.67 -11.91
C ALA A 113 -2.22 17.32 -13.09
N GLU A 114 -0.94 17.08 -12.79
CA GLU A 114 0.09 16.71 -13.76
C GLU A 114 0.81 15.44 -13.31
N ASP A 115 1.49 14.79 -14.25
CA ASP A 115 2.28 13.61 -13.98
C ASP A 115 3.51 13.57 -14.90
N VAL A 116 4.50 12.79 -14.49
CA VAL A 116 5.76 12.58 -15.23
C VAL A 116 5.64 11.49 -16.29
N LEU A 117 4.59 10.68 -16.30
CA LEU A 117 4.35 9.73 -17.40
C LEU A 117 3.95 10.46 -18.69
N ALA A 118 4.34 9.89 -19.83
CA ALA A 118 3.94 10.36 -21.15
C ALA A 118 2.44 10.14 -21.38
N GLU A 119 1.91 9.03 -20.88
CA GLU A 119 0.50 8.67 -20.91
C GLU A 119 0.07 8.17 -19.52
N ARG A 120 -1.12 8.54 -19.07
CA ARG A 120 -1.68 8.09 -17.79
C ARG A 120 -2.50 6.83 -18.00
N PHE A 121 -2.36 5.85 -17.11
CA PHE A 121 -3.34 4.76 -16.98
C PHE A 121 -4.54 5.22 -16.16
N THR A 122 -5.67 4.52 -16.31
CA THR A 122 -6.94 4.94 -15.70
C THR A 122 -7.50 3.90 -14.73
N THR A 123 -8.37 4.35 -13.84
CA THR A 123 -9.22 3.47 -13.03
C THR A 123 -10.57 3.28 -13.73
N LYS A 124 -11.05 2.05 -13.80
CA LYS A 124 -12.36 1.73 -14.36
C LYS A 124 -13.09 0.76 -13.44
N ASP A 125 -14.31 1.11 -13.06
CA ASP A 125 -15.18 0.28 -12.22
C ASP A 125 -14.52 -0.17 -10.90
N GLY A 126 -13.64 0.68 -10.34
CA GLY A 126 -12.88 0.37 -9.11
C GLY A 126 -11.63 -0.47 -9.32
N CYS A 127 -11.25 -0.76 -10.56
CA CYS A 127 -10.07 -1.54 -10.92
C CYS A 127 -9.03 -0.69 -11.67
N VAL A 128 -7.76 -1.09 -11.53
CA VAL A 128 -6.65 -0.63 -12.38
C VAL A 128 -6.22 -1.81 -13.24
N ASP A 129 -6.00 -1.59 -14.53
CA ASP A 129 -5.37 -2.58 -15.39
C ASP A 129 -3.86 -2.59 -15.12
N ALA A 130 -3.34 -3.69 -14.57
CA ALA A 130 -1.93 -3.80 -14.21
C ALA A 130 -1.00 -3.81 -15.44
N GLU A 131 -1.46 -4.33 -16.58
CA GLU A 131 -0.70 -4.33 -17.84
C GLU A 131 -0.63 -2.91 -18.41
N GLU A 132 -1.76 -2.20 -18.47
CA GLU A 132 -1.78 -0.79 -18.87
C GLU A 132 -0.87 0.05 -17.95
N ALA A 133 -1.00 -0.13 -16.64
CA ALA A 133 -0.18 0.56 -15.66
C ALA A 133 1.32 0.27 -15.85
N TYR A 134 1.69 -0.97 -16.15
CA TYR A 134 3.06 -1.36 -16.44
C TYR A 134 3.60 -0.70 -17.72
N GLU A 135 2.85 -0.80 -18.83
CA GLU A 135 3.25 -0.25 -20.11
C GLU A 135 3.42 1.27 -20.05
N ASN A 136 2.44 1.97 -19.47
CA ASN A 136 2.48 3.42 -19.31
C ASN A 136 3.56 3.85 -18.30
N GLY A 137 3.74 3.09 -17.22
CA GLY A 137 4.73 3.38 -16.17
C GLY A 137 6.18 3.38 -16.65
N LYS A 138 6.50 2.69 -17.76
CA LYS A 138 7.83 2.70 -18.39
C LYS A 138 8.11 3.95 -19.22
N ASN A 139 7.07 4.69 -19.62
CA ASN A 139 7.17 5.79 -20.56
C ASN A 139 7.18 7.13 -19.81
N VAL A 140 8.35 7.56 -19.35
CA VAL A 140 8.52 8.82 -18.59
C VAL A 140 8.88 9.98 -19.51
N ARG A 141 8.27 11.16 -19.28
CA ARG A 141 8.66 12.44 -19.88
C ARG A 141 10.01 12.88 -19.33
N LEU A 142 11.08 12.40 -19.95
CA LEU A 142 12.46 12.63 -19.49
C LEU A 142 12.85 14.12 -19.48
N ASP A 143 12.14 14.98 -20.21
CA ASP A 143 12.28 16.43 -20.15
C ASP A 143 11.91 17.06 -18.80
N LEU A 144 11.08 16.39 -18.00
CA LEU A 144 10.68 16.85 -16.67
C LEU A 144 11.62 16.40 -15.55
N VAL A 145 12.57 15.49 -15.82
CA VAL A 145 13.42 14.85 -14.80
C VAL A 145 14.92 15.00 -15.10
N LYS A 146 15.32 16.09 -15.77
CA LYS A 146 16.66 16.19 -16.38
C LYS A 146 17.81 16.44 -15.41
N LEU A 147 17.59 17.03 -14.23
CA LEU A 147 18.68 17.37 -13.30
C LEU A 147 18.20 17.39 -11.84
N VAL A 148 19.03 16.82 -10.95
CA VAL A 148 18.95 16.92 -9.49
C VAL A 148 20.34 17.42 -9.05
N GLU A 149 20.40 18.46 -8.20
CA GLU A 149 21.65 18.96 -7.61
C GLU A 149 22.22 18.01 -6.53
#